data_AF-A0A536UGX1-F1
#
_entry.id   AF-A0A536UGX1-F1
#
_cell.length_a   1.000
_cell.length_b   1.000
_cell.length_c   1.000
_cell.angle_alpha   90.00
_cell.angle_beta   90.00
_cell.angle_gamma   90.00
#
_symmetry.space_group_name_H-M   'P 1'
#
loop_
_entity.id
_entity.type
_entity.pdbx_description
1 polymer ?
#
loop_
_entity_poly.entity_id
_entity_poly.type
_entity_poly.pdbx_seq_one_letter_code
_entity_poly.pdbx_strand_id
1 'polypeptide(L)'
;YVEVIRETVMRLAPVDEAQAERLIHESKFFPLLNGARGRPKLDVAALAKLMAHVSQLATSERRILSLDLNPVFVTESGAQVADFKIEYSE
;
A
#
# COMPACT_ATOMS: atom_id res chain seq x y z
N TYR A 1 -13.18 -1.50 -7.06
CA TYR A 1 -12.94 -2.91 -6.67
C TYR A 1 -12.83 -3.10 -5.16
N VAL A 2 -12.27 -2.15 -4.39
CA VAL A 2 -12.23 -2.20 -2.92
C VAL A 2 -13.62 -2.47 -2.29
N GLU A 3 -14.69 -1.86 -2.82
CA GLU A 3 -16.06 -2.08 -2.30
C GLU A 3 -16.62 -3.50 -2.53
N VAL A 4 -16.07 -4.24 -3.49
CA VAL A 4 -16.50 -5.60 -3.84
C VAL A 4 -15.71 -6.64 -3.03
N ILE A 5 -14.44 -6.37 -2.79
CA ILE A 5 -13.53 -7.23 -2.01
C ILE A 5 -13.51 -6.73 -0.56
N ARG A 6 -14.31 -7.36 0.31
CA ARG A 6 -14.44 -7.00 1.73
C ARG A 6 -13.26 -7.49 2.59
N GLU A 7 -12.04 -7.18 2.17
CA GLU A 7 -10.83 -7.51 2.91
C GLU A 7 -9.98 -6.27 3.08
N THR A 8 -9.63 -5.97 4.32
CA THR A 8 -8.78 -4.83 4.67
C THR A 8 -7.93 -5.22 5.86
N VAL A 9 -6.66 -4.83 5.82
CA VAL A 9 -5.76 -4.88 6.96
C VAL A 9 -5.37 -3.44 7.29
N MET A 10 -5.41 -3.08 8.57
CA MET A 10 -5.19 -1.70 9.01
C MET A 10 -4.20 -1.64 10.17
N ARG A 11 -3.44 -0.55 10.24
CA ARG A 11 -2.64 -0.14 11.41
C ARG A 11 -2.74 1.37 11.56
N LEU A 12 -2.46 1.85 12.77
CA LEU A 12 -2.29 3.27 13.02
C LEU A 12 -0.99 3.76 12.38
N ALA A 13 -1.05 4.91 11.72
CA ALA A 13 0.10 5.61 11.19
C ALA A 13 0.84 6.37 12.31
N PRO A 14 2.15 6.68 12.16
CA PRO A 14 3.00 6.28 11.02
C PRO A 14 3.38 4.80 11.09
N VAL A 15 3.55 4.17 9.92
CA VAL A 15 4.15 2.83 9.80
C VAL A 15 5.51 2.90 9.12
N ASP A 16 6.49 2.16 9.63
CA ASP A 16 7.78 1.96 8.97
C ASP A 16 7.72 0.85 7.89
N GLU A 17 8.80 0.69 7.11
CA GLU A 17 8.86 -0.30 6.02
C GLU A 17 8.63 -1.73 6.53
N ALA A 18 9.14 -2.08 7.71
CA ALA A 18 8.99 -3.42 8.29
C ALA A 18 7.55 -3.68 8.76
N GLN A 19 6.86 -2.67 9.31
CA GLN A 19 5.45 -2.71 9.65
C GLN A 19 4.58 -2.80 8.39
N ALA A 20 4.92 -2.05 7.34
CA ALA A 20 4.23 -2.12 6.05
C ALA A 20 4.39 -3.49 5.39
N GLU A 21 5.57 -4.09 5.42
CA GLU A 21 5.80 -5.44 4.91
C GLU A 21 4.97 -6.49 5.67
N ARG A 22 4.91 -6.40 7.01
CA ARG A 22 4.03 -7.25 7.83
C ARG A 22 2.55 -7.09 7.46
N LEU A 23 2.10 -5.85 7.25
CA LEU A 23 0.74 -5.55 6.79
C LEU A 23 0.43 -6.20 5.44
N ILE A 24 1.37 -6.15 4.49
CA ILE A 24 1.22 -6.79 3.18
C ILE A 24 1.11 -8.32 3.34
N HIS A 25 1.93 -8.92 4.21
CA HIS A 25 1.88 -10.36 4.50
C HIS A 25 0.58 -10.82 5.20
N GLU A 26 -0.06 -9.95 5.97
CA GLU A 26 -1.34 -10.22 6.63
C GLU A 26 -2.51 -10.26 5.64
N SER A 27 -2.38 -9.63 4.46
CA SER A 27 -3.45 -9.64 3.46
C SER A 27 -3.71 -11.05 2.94
N LYS A 28 -4.98 -11.42 2.83
CA LYS A 28 -5.39 -12.69 2.20
C LYS A 28 -4.97 -12.79 0.73
N PHE A 29 -4.64 -11.66 0.10
CA PHE A 29 -4.17 -11.59 -1.29
C PHE A 29 -2.66 -11.62 -1.44
N PHE A 30 -1.88 -11.67 -0.35
CA PHE A 30 -0.43 -11.82 -0.40
C PHE A 30 0.07 -12.95 -1.34
N PRO A 31 -0.59 -14.13 -1.45
CA PRO A 31 -0.18 -15.16 -2.40
C PRO A 31 -0.15 -14.71 -3.87
N LEU A 32 -0.89 -13.65 -4.24
CA LEU A 32 -0.83 -13.05 -5.58
C LEU A 32 0.45 -12.24 -5.81
N LEU A 33 1.02 -11.67 -4.74
CA LEU A 33 2.28 -10.91 -4.76
C LEU A 33 3.50 -11.83 -4.66
N ASN A 34 3.39 -12.94 -3.92
CA ASN A 34 4.51 -13.87 -3.66
C ASN A 34 4.75 -14.91 -4.78
N GLY A 35 4.17 -14.68 -5.96
CA GLY A 35 4.21 -15.61 -7.09
C GLY A 35 3.28 -16.81 -6.89
N ALA A 36 2.44 -17.08 -7.90
CA ALA A 36 1.55 -18.24 -7.93
C ALA A 36 1.39 -18.77 -9.35
N ARG A 37 1.31 -20.10 -9.52
CA ARG A 37 1.05 -20.79 -10.80
C ARG A 37 1.97 -20.32 -11.95
N GLY A 38 3.28 -20.29 -11.71
CA GLY A 38 4.28 -19.91 -12.71
C GLY A 38 4.43 -18.40 -12.91
N ARG A 39 3.71 -17.57 -12.14
CA ARG A 39 3.94 -16.12 -12.12
C ARG A 39 5.13 -15.76 -11.23
N PRO A 40 5.94 -14.76 -11.61
CA PRO A 40 7.06 -14.30 -10.82
C PRO A 40 6.60 -13.66 -9.51
N LYS A 41 7.53 -13.55 -8.56
CA LYS A 41 7.32 -12.77 -7.35
C LYS A 41 7.35 -11.29 -7.70
N LEU A 42 6.44 -10.52 -7.12
CA LEU A 42 6.41 -9.08 -7.26
C LEU A 42 7.26 -8.41 -6.17
N ASP A 43 7.65 -7.17 -6.40
CA ASP A 43 8.50 -6.40 -5.50
C ASP A 43 7.71 -5.88 -4.29
N VAL A 44 7.52 -6.78 -3.32
CA VAL A 44 6.85 -6.50 -2.04
C VAL A 44 7.60 -5.45 -1.23
N ALA A 45 8.93 -5.42 -1.33
CA ALA A 45 9.76 -4.43 -0.64
C ALA A 45 9.49 -3.02 -1.18
N ALA A 46 9.37 -2.85 -2.50
CA ALA A 46 8.99 -1.57 -3.09
C ALA A 46 7.59 -1.12 -2.68
N LEU A 47 6.62 -2.04 -2.58
CA LEU A 47 5.28 -1.71 -2.06
C LEU A 47 5.33 -1.28 -0.59
N ALA A 48 6.08 -2.00 0.25
CA ALA A 48 6.25 -1.67 1.67
C ALA A 48 6.89 -0.29 1.86
N LYS A 49 7.92 0.02 1.06
CA LYS A 49 8.57 1.33 1.04
C LYS A 49 7.62 2.45 0.61
N LEU A 50 6.83 2.24 -0.44
CA LEU A 50 5.79 3.18 -0.86
C LEU A 50 4.80 3.45 0.28
N MET A 51 4.28 2.39 0.92
CA MET A 51 3.34 2.50 2.04
C MET A 51 3.94 3.29 3.23
N ALA A 52 5.19 3.01 3.60
CA ALA A 52 5.86 3.72 4.69
C ALA A 52 6.06 5.20 4.38
N HIS A 53 6.50 5.54 3.16
CA HIS A 53 6.64 6.93 2.73
C HIS A 53 5.30 7.69 2.73
N VAL A 54 4.23 7.05 2.27
CA VAL A 54 2.88 7.64 2.25
C VAL A 54 2.36 7.84 3.66
N SER A 55 2.57 6.87 4.56
CA SER A 55 2.23 6.99 5.97
C SER A 55 2.97 8.14 6.65
N GLN A 56 4.25 8.31 6.34
CA GLN A 56 5.05 9.43 6.84
C GLN A 56 4.58 10.77 6.28
N LEU A 57 4.23 10.83 4.99
CA LEU A 57 3.68 12.03 4.35
C LEU A 57 2.38 12.47 5.05
N ALA A 58 1.42 11.55 5.16
CA ALA A 58 0.11 11.82 5.76
C ALA A 58 0.19 12.23 7.24
N THR A 59 1.21 11.77 7.97
CA THR A 59 1.41 12.14 9.40
C THR A 59 2.22 13.41 9.58
N SER A 60 3.05 13.78 8.61
CA SER A 60 3.87 14.99 8.66
C SER A 60 3.14 16.25 8.18
N GLU A 61 2.19 16.12 7.25
CA GLU A 61 1.39 17.23 6.74
C GLU A 61 0.00 17.24 7.41
N ARG A 62 -0.17 18.13 8.39
CA ARG A 62 -1.40 18.19 9.20
C ARG A 62 -2.64 18.59 8.43
N ARG A 63 -2.49 19.20 7.25
CA ARG A 63 -3.62 19.59 6.41
C ARG A 63 -4.20 18.41 5.63
N ILE A 64 -3.47 17.29 5.47
CA ILE A 64 -4.01 16.11 4.79
C ILE A 64 -5.01 15.42 5.72
N LEU A 65 -6.28 15.40 5.33
CA LEU A 65 -7.35 14.67 6.02
C LEU A 65 -7.42 13.21 5.58
N SER A 66 -7.24 12.97 4.28
CA SER A 66 -7.22 11.64 3.71
C SER A 66 -6.33 11.58 2.47
N LEU A 67 -5.72 10.42 2.25
CA LEU A 67 -4.92 10.12 1.07
C LEU A 67 -5.27 8.69 0.64
N ASP A 68 -5.80 8.55 -0.57
CA ASP A 68 -6.16 7.28 -1.19
C ASP A 68 -5.31 7.06 -2.45
N LEU A 69 -4.74 5.86 -2.56
CA LEU A 69 -3.91 5.44 -3.69
C LEU A 69 -4.58 4.27 -4.38
N ASN A 70 -5.17 4.50 -5.54
CA ASN A 70 -5.89 3.46 -6.25
C ASN A 70 -6.04 3.79 -7.75
N PRO A 71 -5.46 2.98 -8.66
CA PRO A 71 -4.74 1.74 -8.39
C PRO A 71 -3.25 1.97 -8.07
N VAL A 72 -2.69 1.05 -7.28
CA VAL A 72 -1.24 0.85 -7.13
C VAL A 72 -0.86 -0.41 -7.90
N PHE A 73 0.06 -0.27 -8.85
CA PHE A 73 0.62 -1.39 -9.60
C PHE A 73 1.90 -1.87 -8.93
N VAL A 74 2.03 -3.18 -8.76
CA VAL A 74 3.27 -3.82 -8.29
C VAL A 74 3.77 -4.73 -9.41
N THR A 75 5.04 -4.60 -9.75
CA THR A 75 5.73 -5.42 -10.76
C THR A 75 6.92 -6.13 -10.11
N GLU A 76 7.65 -6.93 -10.88
CA GLU A 76 8.90 -7.56 -10.43
C GLU A 76 10.01 -6.54 -10.10
N SER A 77 9.87 -5.30 -10.55
CA SER A 77 10.89 -4.25 -10.46
C SER A 77 10.46 -3.01 -9.67
N GLY A 78 9.27 -3.03 -9.05
CA GLY A 78 8.86 -1.96 -8.17
C GLY A 78 7.35 -1.84 -7.95
N ALA A 79 6.95 -0.71 -7.36
CA ALA A 79 5.57 -0.33 -7.15
C ALA A 79 5.32 1.10 -7.64
N GLN A 80 4.20 1.34 -8.31
CA GLN A 80 3.84 2.63 -8.88
C GLN A 80 2.38 2.97 -8.62
N VAL A 81 2.15 4.20 -8.18
CA VAL A 81 0.81 4.80 -8.05
C VAL A 81 0.40 5.33 -9.41
N ALA A 82 -0.73 4.87 -9.94
CA ALA A 82 -1.26 5.39 -11.20
C ALA A 82 -2.22 6.55 -11.00
N ASP A 83 -2.99 6.53 -9.91
CA ASP A 83 -3.91 7.59 -9.53
C ASP A 83 -3.95 7.73 -8.01
N PHE A 84 -4.20 8.95 -7.55
CA PHE A 84 -4.31 9.27 -6.13
C PHE A 84 -5.35 10.37 -5.90
N LYS A 85 -5.99 10.31 -4.74
CA LYS A 85 -6.85 11.37 -4.23
C LYS A 85 -6.33 11.84 -2.89
N ILE A 86 -6.23 13.15 -2.71
CA ILE A 86 -5.90 13.77 -1.43
C ILE A 86 -7.03 14.73 -1.06
N GLU A 87 -7.48 14.64 0.18
CA GLU A 87 -8.39 15.59 0.79
C GLU A 87 -7.62 16.45 1.79
N TYR A 88 -7.78 17.77 1.69
CA TYR A 88 -7.16 18.72 2.59
C TYR A 88 -8.21 19.34 3.51
N SER A 89 -7.80 19.71 4.72
CA SER A 89 -8.56 20.63 5.55
C SER A 89 -8.65 21.98 4.84
N GLU A 90 -9.78 22.68 5.02
CA GLU A 90 -9.95 24.07 4.57
C GLU A 90 -8.84 25.00 5.08
#